data_AF-A0A6N7WD04-F1
#
_entry.id   AF-A0A6N7WD04-F1
#
_cell.length_a   1.000
_cell.length_b   1.000
_cell.length_c   1.000
_cell.angle_alpha   90.00
_cell.angle_beta   90.00
_cell.angle_gamma   90.00
#
_symmetry.space_group_name_H-M   'P 1'
#
loop_
_entity.id
_entity.type
_entity.pdbx_description
1 polymer ?
#
loop_
_entity_poly.entity_id
_entity_poly.type
_entity_poly.pdbx_seq_one_letter_code
_entity_poly.pdbx_strand_id
1 'polypeptide(L)'
;MKNKAAALSLQQTCLSPAQEKTQQKVIALAGNPNVGKSTIFNALTGMKQHTGNWPGKTVVNARGTCTFHDNTYTLVDIPGCYSLMAHSAEEEVARDFICFGEPDAVIVVCDATCLERNLNLVLQIMEAGRPVLLCVNLLDEARKKKIQLDLSLLSFRLRLPVAGTTARSSRGLDELLDELEQMLFSSPLSGRSCALPEASTPRVVYPEYIEEALSLLVPRLKRICSASGKKLPSARFIGARLLDANESLQASLKNYLGFDPAAIPEISGTLEEIRQMLEDRGISREQLHDDLASAFVRTAERVCKGVVFYPDEDCDKKDRKLDRIFTSRLTGFPIMLLGLLGIFWLTITGANYPSALLSRLLFGLEDRLALLFSLAGVPAVLTDVLLHGVYRVMAWVISVMLPPMAIFFPLFTLLEDFGYLPRVAFNLDRCFQSCSACGKQALTMCMGFGCNAAGVTGCRIIDSPRERLIAIITNNFVPCNGRFPPPYKGKQNCSSALTMKKQPN
;
A
#
# COMPACT_ATOMS: atom_id res chain seq x y z
N MET A 1 -36.30 -4.04 2.49
CA MET A 1 -36.20 -2.81 3.33
C MET A 1 -34.85 -2.63 4.03
N LYS A 2 -34.13 -3.67 4.45
CA LYS A 2 -32.75 -3.56 5.00
C LYS A 2 -31.68 -3.06 3.99
N ASN A 3 -31.94 -3.14 2.69
CA ASN A 3 -30.92 -2.91 1.64
C ASN A 3 -30.95 -1.51 1.02
N LYS A 4 -31.97 -0.69 1.30
CA LYS A 4 -31.94 0.74 0.98
C LYS A 4 -30.86 1.44 1.82
N ALA A 5 -30.56 0.90 3.00
CA ALA A 5 -29.64 1.46 3.97
C ALA A 5 -28.15 1.29 3.63
N ALA A 6 -27.72 0.42 2.71
CA ALA A 6 -26.29 0.18 2.46
C ALA A 6 -25.65 1.14 1.43
N ALA A 7 -26.38 1.46 0.35
CA ALA A 7 -25.96 2.49 -0.61
C ALA A 7 -26.22 3.89 -0.05
N LEU A 8 -27.36 4.07 0.64
CA LEU A 8 -27.58 5.27 1.44
C LEU A 8 -26.61 5.36 2.62
N SER A 9 -26.14 4.28 3.26
CA SER A 9 -25.13 4.42 4.33
C SER A 9 -23.78 4.84 3.79
N LEU A 10 -23.36 4.43 2.59
CA LEU A 10 -22.13 4.91 1.97
C LEU A 10 -22.15 6.43 1.73
N GLN A 11 -23.31 7.05 1.47
CA GLN A 11 -23.49 8.51 1.39
C GLN A 11 -23.92 9.18 2.72
N GLN A 12 -24.68 8.50 3.58
CA GLN A 12 -25.23 9.04 4.85
C GLN A 12 -24.26 8.93 6.02
N THR A 13 -23.30 7.98 6.01
CA THR A 13 -22.12 8.11 6.87
C THR A 13 -21.10 9.11 6.31
N CYS A 14 -21.34 9.70 5.13
CA CYS A 14 -20.57 10.85 4.60
C CYS A 14 -21.14 12.22 4.97
N LEU A 15 -22.41 12.31 5.37
CA LEU A 15 -23.07 13.58 5.66
C LEU A 15 -23.69 13.52 7.05
N SER A 16 -23.15 14.29 7.99
CA SER A 16 -23.80 14.56 9.27
C SER A 16 -25.15 15.25 9.02
N PRO A 17 -26.22 14.96 9.79
CA PRO A 17 -27.57 15.45 9.51
C PRO A 17 -27.81 16.91 9.94
N ALA A 18 -26.80 17.76 9.91
CA ALA A 18 -26.93 19.16 10.32
C ALA A 18 -25.93 20.05 9.54
N GLN A 19 -26.17 20.26 8.24
CA GLN A 19 -25.70 21.46 7.56
C GLN A 19 -26.54 21.70 6.31
N GLU A 20 -27.12 22.90 6.26
CA GLU A 20 -28.06 23.36 5.25
C GLU A 20 -27.43 23.43 3.84
N LYS A 21 -28.32 23.37 2.85
CA LYS A 21 -28.07 23.41 1.40
C LYS A 21 -27.03 24.46 0.98
N THR A 22 -25.78 24.04 0.94
CA THR A 22 -24.76 24.57 0.03
C THR A 22 -24.30 23.34 -0.76
N GLN A 23 -24.22 23.41 -2.09
CA GLN A 23 -23.88 22.28 -2.96
C GLN A 23 -22.44 21.80 -2.70
N GLN A 24 -22.23 21.01 -1.65
CA GLN A 24 -20.91 20.44 -1.35
C GLN A 24 -20.58 19.38 -2.40
N LYS A 25 -19.57 19.66 -3.21
CA LYS A 25 -19.04 18.74 -4.22
C LYS A 25 -18.11 17.73 -3.58
N VAL A 26 -18.28 16.45 -3.89
CA VAL A 26 -17.45 15.37 -3.35
C VAL A 26 -16.32 15.07 -4.31
N ILE A 27 -15.09 15.30 -3.87
CA ILE A 27 -13.87 15.15 -4.65
C ILE A 27 -13.06 14.00 -4.08
N ALA A 28 -12.76 13.01 -4.92
CA ALA A 28 -12.01 11.84 -4.53
C ALA A 28 -10.52 12.05 -4.83
N LEU A 29 -9.64 11.86 -3.85
CA LEU A 29 -8.19 11.93 -4.04
C LEU A 29 -7.64 10.51 -4.18
N ALA A 30 -7.22 10.14 -5.38
CA ALA A 30 -6.66 8.83 -5.72
C ALA A 30 -5.18 8.95 -6.09
N GLY A 31 -4.44 7.84 -6.06
CA GLY A 31 -3.04 7.81 -6.48
C GLY A 31 -2.32 6.57 -5.98
N ASN A 32 -1.16 6.30 -6.57
CA ASN A 32 -0.31 5.20 -6.11
C ASN A 32 0.20 5.47 -4.67
N PRO A 33 0.59 4.44 -3.91
CA PRO A 33 1.30 4.64 -2.65
C PRO A 33 2.55 5.52 -2.84
N ASN A 34 2.85 6.34 -1.82
CA ASN A 34 4.05 7.20 -1.75
C ASN A 34 4.16 8.33 -2.79
N VAL A 35 3.11 8.67 -3.54
CA VAL A 35 3.12 9.81 -4.49
C VAL A 35 2.89 11.19 -3.82
N GLY A 36 2.84 11.24 -2.49
CA GLY A 36 2.55 12.47 -1.73
C GLY A 36 1.05 12.82 -1.65
N LYS A 37 0.16 11.86 -1.91
CA LYS A 37 -1.30 12.01 -1.78
C LYS A 37 -1.73 12.59 -0.43
N SER A 38 -1.28 12.00 0.68
CA SER A 38 -1.60 12.49 2.02
C SER A 38 -0.99 13.87 2.31
N THR A 39 0.14 14.22 1.68
CA THR A 39 0.73 15.56 1.78
C THR A 39 -0.15 16.60 1.10
N ILE A 40 -0.67 16.30 -0.10
CA ILE A 40 -1.63 17.17 -0.79
C ILE A 40 -2.93 17.26 0.00
N PHE A 41 -3.46 16.14 0.47
CA PHE A 41 -4.67 16.10 1.29
C PHE A 41 -4.54 17.00 2.52
N ASN A 42 -3.42 16.90 3.25
CA ASN A 42 -3.14 17.72 4.42
C ASN A 42 -2.97 19.20 4.07
N ALA A 43 -2.32 19.51 2.95
CA ALA A 43 -2.14 20.89 2.51
C ALA A 43 -3.48 21.54 2.12
N LEU A 44 -4.39 20.80 1.50
CA LEU A 44 -5.70 21.30 1.06
C LEU A 44 -6.73 21.41 2.20
N THR A 45 -6.72 20.49 3.15
CA THR A 45 -7.75 20.42 4.23
C THR A 45 -7.29 21.03 5.55
N GLY A 46 -5.98 21.21 5.75
CA GLY A 46 -5.41 21.73 6.99
C GLY A 46 -5.84 20.90 8.21
N MET A 47 -6.39 21.57 9.24
CA MET A 47 -6.88 20.92 10.46
C MET A 47 -8.32 20.38 10.36
N LYS A 48 -9.03 20.61 9.24
CA LYS A 48 -10.45 20.25 9.09
C LYS A 48 -10.61 18.82 8.56
N GLN A 49 -10.04 17.85 9.28
CA GLN A 49 -10.04 16.45 8.89
C GLN A 49 -10.77 15.57 9.90
N HIS A 50 -11.49 14.57 9.39
CA HIS A 50 -12.09 13.49 10.15
C HIS A 50 -11.55 12.16 9.63
N THR A 51 -10.94 11.40 10.54
CA THR A 51 -10.48 10.04 10.26
C THR A 51 -11.43 9.03 10.91
N GLY A 52 -11.87 8.04 10.14
CA GLY A 52 -12.67 6.90 10.59
C GLY A 52 -12.26 5.62 9.88
N ASN A 53 -13.14 4.63 9.83
CA ASN A 53 -12.92 3.39 9.08
C ASN A 53 -13.98 3.25 7.98
N TRP A 54 -13.62 2.60 6.88
CA TRP A 54 -14.59 2.23 5.84
C TRP A 54 -15.61 1.20 6.37
N PRO A 55 -16.90 1.29 5.99
CA PRO A 55 -17.93 0.40 6.51
C PRO A 55 -17.57 -1.09 6.31
N GLY A 56 -17.54 -1.85 7.41
CA GLY A 56 -17.26 -3.29 7.37
C GLY A 56 -15.81 -3.66 7.06
N LYS A 57 -14.88 -2.69 7.01
CA LYS A 57 -13.47 -2.92 6.73
C LYS A 57 -12.57 -2.22 7.75
N THR A 58 -11.38 -2.76 7.98
CA THR A 58 -10.36 -2.20 8.88
C THR A 58 -9.50 -1.11 8.23
N VAL A 59 -9.90 -0.63 7.05
CA VAL A 59 -9.16 0.36 6.28
C VAL A 59 -9.55 1.76 6.76
N VAL A 60 -8.56 2.60 7.03
CA VAL A 60 -8.76 3.98 7.48
C VAL A 60 -9.37 4.82 6.36
N ASN A 61 -10.35 5.65 6.70
CA ASN A 61 -11.00 6.61 5.83
C ASN A 61 -10.70 8.02 6.35
N ALA A 62 -9.98 8.83 5.58
CA ALA A 62 -9.74 10.23 5.92
C ALA A 62 -10.59 11.13 5.01
N ARG A 63 -11.32 12.06 5.63
CA ARG A 63 -12.15 13.05 4.92
C ARG A 63 -11.83 14.43 5.45
N GLY A 64 -11.85 15.43 4.59
CA GLY A 64 -11.65 16.80 5.00
C GLY A 64 -12.43 17.76 4.13
N THR A 65 -12.62 18.96 4.65
CA THR A 65 -13.28 20.03 3.90
C THR A 65 -12.24 21.05 3.50
N CYS A 66 -12.25 21.46 2.23
CA CYS A 66 -11.50 22.62 1.77
C CYS A 66 -12.48 23.67 1.23
N THR A 67 -12.16 24.93 1.51
CA THR A 67 -12.88 26.09 0.98
C THR A 67 -11.91 26.80 0.06
N PHE A 68 -12.28 26.93 -1.20
CA PHE A 68 -11.50 27.65 -2.20
C PHE A 68 -12.46 28.57 -2.96
N HIS A 69 -12.06 29.83 -3.11
CA HIS A 69 -12.96 30.91 -3.49
C HIS A 69 -14.25 30.90 -2.65
N ASP A 70 -15.43 30.85 -3.28
CA ASP A 70 -16.75 30.82 -2.62
C ASP A 70 -17.34 29.41 -2.51
N ASN A 71 -16.60 28.37 -2.90
CA ASN A 71 -17.07 26.99 -2.95
C ASN A 71 -16.47 26.13 -1.83
N THR A 72 -17.28 25.23 -1.29
CA THR A 72 -16.84 24.24 -0.31
C THR A 72 -16.81 22.85 -0.93
N TYR A 73 -15.65 22.20 -0.87
CA TYR A 73 -15.43 20.85 -1.38
C TYR A 73 -15.19 19.88 -0.23
N THR A 74 -15.75 18.69 -0.37
CA THR A 74 -15.49 17.55 0.52
C THR A 74 -14.47 16.64 -0.16
N LEU A 75 -13.24 16.66 0.34
CA LEU A 75 -12.15 15.81 -0.12
C LEU A 75 -12.20 14.47 0.63
N VAL A 76 -12.23 13.38 -0.11
CA VAL A 76 -12.14 12.01 0.42
C VAL A 76 -10.81 11.41 0.01
N ASP A 77 -9.98 11.05 0.99
CA ASP A 77 -8.70 10.41 0.75
C ASP A 77 -8.91 8.91 0.49
N ILE A 78 -8.70 8.50 -0.76
CA ILE A 78 -8.81 7.09 -1.13
C ILE A 78 -7.51 6.38 -0.74
N PRO A 79 -7.54 5.16 -0.18
CA PRO A 79 -6.33 4.36 0.04
C PRO A 79 -5.46 4.27 -1.23
N GLY A 80 -4.14 4.26 -1.07
CA GLY A 80 -3.23 4.21 -2.21
C GLY A 80 -3.41 2.89 -2.97
N CYS A 81 -3.68 2.96 -4.27
CA CYS A 81 -3.88 1.79 -5.11
C CYS A 81 -3.02 1.88 -6.37
N TYR A 82 -2.54 0.75 -6.88
CA TYR A 82 -1.81 0.72 -8.16
C TYR A 82 -2.74 0.43 -9.34
N SER A 83 -3.88 -0.21 -9.07
CA SER A 83 -4.85 -0.64 -10.06
C SER A 83 -6.25 -0.66 -9.44
N LEU A 84 -7.27 -0.54 -10.29
CA LEU A 84 -8.66 -0.85 -9.93
C LEU A 84 -8.95 -2.36 -10.06
N MET A 85 -7.98 -3.15 -10.54
CA MET A 85 -7.95 -4.60 -10.33
C MET A 85 -7.62 -4.85 -8.86
N ALA A 86 -8.66 -5.07 -8.06
CA ALA A 86 -8.48 -5.17 -6.62
C ALA A 86 -7.89 -6.53 -6.22
N HIS A 87 -6.67 -6.50 -5.66
CA HIS A 87 -6.03 -7.66 -5.03
C HIS A 87 -5.92 -7.53 -3.51
N SER A 88 -6.20 -6.33 -2.99
CA SER A 88 -6.19 -6.03 -1.56
C SER A 88 -7.49 -5.38 -1.10
N ALA A 89 -7.77 -5.45 0.20
CA ALA A 89 -8.95 -4.79 0.79
C ALA A 89 -8.95 -3.27 0.57
N GLU A 90 -7.76 -2.65 0.49
CA GLU A 90 -7.57 -1.22 0.22
C GLU A 90 -7.91 -0.88 -1.23
N GLU A 91 -7.43 -1.69 -2.18
CA GLU A 91 -7.75 -1.52 -3.61
C GLU A 91 -9.22 -1.79 -3.90
N GLU A 92 -9.85 -2.74 -3.21
CA GLU A 92 -11.30 -2.97 -3.30
C GLU A 92 -12.08 -1.74 -2.83
N VAL A 93 -11.67 -1.11 -1.71
CA VAL A 93 -12.30 0.13 -1.22
C VAL A 93 -12.12 1.25 -2.23
N ALA A 94 -10.92 1.40 -2.78
CA ALA A 94 -10.61 2.43 -3.77
C ALA A 94 -11.47 2.27 -5.02
N ARG A 95 -11.53 1.06 -5.56
CA ARG A 95 -12.36 0.70 -6.70
C ARG A 95 -13.84 0.96 -6.41
N ASP A 96 -14.35 0.47 -5.28
CA ASP A 96 -15.77 0.58 -4.98
C ASP A 96 -16.18 2.05 -4.78
N PHE A 97 -15.34 2.89 -4.17
CA PHE A 97 -15.61 4.32 -4.04
C PHE A 97 -15.56 5.05 -5.39
N ILE A 98 -14.55 4.80 -6.22
CA ILE A 98 -14.42 5.43 -7.54
C ILE A 98 -15.57 4.99 -8.48
N CYS A 99 -15.92 3.71 -8.46
CA CYS A 99 -16.93 3.14 -9.35
C CYS A 99 -18.35 3.40 -8.86
N PHE A 100 -18.61 3.39 -7.55
CA PHE A 100 -19.97 3.38 -7.00
C PHE A 100 -20.26 4.51 -6.00
N GLY A 101 -19.25 5.20 -5.49
CA GLY A 101 -19.39 6.32 -4.56
C GLY A 101 -19.86 7.63 -5.19
N GLU A 102 -20.05 7.65 -6.51
CA GLU A 102 -20.52 8.80 -7.30
C GLU A 102 -19.75 10.12 -7.02
N PRO A 103 -18.40 10.13 -7.04
CA PRO A 103 -17.67 11.38 -6.88
C PRO A 103 -17.95 12.36 -8.04
N ASP A 104 -18.02 13.66 -7.72
CA ASP A 104 -18.17 14.73 -8.71
C ASP A 104 -16.90 14.90 -9.56
N ALA A 105 -15.74 14.63 -8.97
CA ALA A 105 -14.42 14.65 -9.61
C ALA A 105 -13.45 13.70 -8.90
N VAL A 106 -12.47 13.19 -9.64
CA VAL A 106 -11.36 12.42 -9.09
C VAL A 106 -10.05 13.14 -9.40
N ILE A 107 -9.35 13.59 -8.36
CA ILE A 107 -7.98 14.09 -8.47
C ILE A 107 -7.04 12.90 -8.35
N VAL A 108 -6.31 12.59 -9.41
CA VAL A 108 -5.33 11.50 -9.41
C VAL A 108 -3.94 12.08 -9.24
N VAL A 109 -3.31 11.79 -8.11
CA VAL A 109 -1.95 12.23 -7.79
C VAL A 109 -0.95 11.24 -8.37
N CYS A 110 -0.02 11.74 -9.17
CA CYS A 110 1.04 10.97 -9.80
C CYS A 110 2.40 11.55 -9.42
N ASP A 111 3.38 10.68 -9.17
CA ASP A 111 4.76 11.09 -8.98
C ASP A 111 5.42 11.41 -10.33
N ALA A 112 5.99 12.61 -10.43
CA ALA A 112 6.76 13.12 -11.55
C ALA A 112 7.98 12.25 -11.91
N THR A 113 8.60 11.57 -10.94
CA THR A 113 9.82 10.77 -11.18
C THR A 113 9.52 9.43 -11.85
N CYS A 114 8.30 8.91 -11.71
CA CYS A 114 7.88 7.63 -12.27
C CYS A 114 6.50 7.72 -12.94
N LEU A 115 6.29 8.76 -13.75
CA LEU A 115 5.00 9.11 -14.33
C LEU A 115 4.35 7.96 -15.11
N GLU A 116 5.11 7.22 -15.92
CA GLU A 116 4.62 6.13 -16.76
C GLU A 116 3.89 5.05 -15.96
N ARG A 117 4.46 4.63 -14.83
CA ARG A 117 3.84 3.63 -13.94
C ARG A 117 2.56 4.16 -13.30
N ASN A 118 2.53 5.45 -12.96
CA ASN A 118 1.38 6.07 -12.29
C ASN A 118 0.20 6.31 -13.25
N LEU A 119 0.47 6.51 -14.54
CA LEU A 119 -0.58 6.68 -15.55
C LEU A 119 -1.47 5.44 -15.73
N ASN A 120 -1.03 4.25 -15.33
CA ASN A 120 -1.86 3.05 -15.37
C ASN A 120 -3.18 3.25 -14.59
N LEU A 121 -3.10 3.74 -13.35
CA LEU A 121 -4.29 4.03 -12.54
C LEU A 121 -5.15 5.13 -13.17
N VAL A 122 -4.53 6.18 -13.71
CA VAL A 122 -5.21 7.31 -14.36
C VAL A 122 -6.07 6.81 -15.53
N LEU A 123 -5.50 5.98 -16.40
CA LEU A 123 -6.19 5.41 -17.55
C LEU A 123 -7.38 4.53 -17.15
N GLN A 124 -7.25 3.76 -16.06
CA GLN A 124 -8.36 2.93 -15.56
C GLN A 124 -9.52 3.76 -14.99
N ILE A 125 -9.21 4.83 -14.24
CA ILE A 125 -10.24 5.74 -13.70
C ILE A 125 -10.93 6.49 -14.84
N MET A 126 -10.17 6.90 -15.85
CA MET A 126 -10.73 7.50 -17.08
C MET A 126 -11.63 6.52 -17.83
N GLU A 127 -11.23 5.24 -17.94
CA GLU A 127 -12.05 4.22 -18.57
C GLU A 127 -13.34 3.97 -17.80
N ALA A 128 -13.32 4.04 -16.46
CA ALA A 128 -14.53 3.99 -15.63
C ALA A 128 -15.51 5.15 -15.90
N GLY A 129 -15.13 6.17 -16.66
CA GLY A 129 -16.01 7.26 -17.10
C GLY A 129 -16.19 8.36 -16.05
N ARG A 130 -15.26 8.46 -15.10
CA ARG A 130 -15.26 9.53 -14.09
C ARG A 130 -14.52 10.76 -14.62
N PRO A 131 -14.95 11.99 -14.26
CA PRO A 131 -14.18 13.19 -14.54
C PRO A 131 -12.89 13.18 -13.72
N VAL A 132 -11.75 13.27 -14.41
CA VAL A 132 -10.41 13.12 -13.83
C VAL A 132 -9.60 14.40 -14.01
N LEU A 133 -8.98 14.86 -12.92
CA LEU A 133 -7.95 15.89 -12.88
C LEU A 133 -6.62 15.23 -12.51
N LEU A 134 -5.58 15.41 -13.33
CA LEU A 134 -4.27 14.82 -13.07
C LEU A 134 -3.39 15.83 -12.31
N CYS A 135 -2.89 15.41 -11.15
CA CYS A 135 -1.96 16.18 -10.34
C CYS A 135 -0.57 15.51 -10.39
N VAL A 136 0.38 16.13 -11.10
CA VAL A 136 1.77 15.65 -11.17
C VAL A 136 2.57 16.28 -10.03
N ASN A 137 2.80 15.52 -8.97
CA ASN A 137 3.50 15.93 -7.75
C ASN A 137 4.99 15.57 -7.80
N LEU A 138 5.78 16.05 -6.84
CA LEU A 138 7.23 15.78 -6.71
C LEU A 138 8.06 16.33 -7.88
N LEU A 139 7.63 17.46 -8.46
CA LEU A 139 8.37 18.16 -9.53
C LEU A 139 9.77 18.63 -9.09
N ASP A 140 9.97 18.90 -7.81
CA ASP A 140 11.27 19.22 -7.22
C ASP A 140 12.23 18.02 -7.25
N GLU A 141 11.75 16.83 -6.90
CA GLU A 141 12.53 15.59 -7.00
C GLU A 141 12.83 15.21 -8.46
N ALA A 142 11.86 15.41 -9.36
CA ALA A 142 12.10 15.22 -10.80
C ALA A 142 13.21 16.14 -11.31
N ARG A 143 13.21 17.44 -10.93
CA ARG A 143 14.29 18.38 -11.28
C ARG A 143 15.64 17.96 -10.70
N LYS A 144 15.71 17.48 -9.46
CA LYS A 144 16.95 16.95 -8.86
C LYS A 144 17.51 15.76 -9.64
N LYS A 145 16.63 14.87 -10.12
CA LYS A 145 16.97 13.74 -10.99
C LYS A 145 17.18 14.15 -12.46
N LYS A 146 17.18 15.45 -12.76
CA LYS A 146 17.26 16.02 -14.12
C LYS A 146 16.15 15.57 -15.07
N ILE A 147 15.03 15.04 -14.57
CA ILE A 147 13.89 14.63 -15.41
C ILE A 147 13.13 15.89 -15.84
N GLN A 148 12.93 16.07 -17.15
CA GLN A 148 12.12 17.15 -17.71
C GLN A 148 10.76 16.61 -18.15
N LEU A 149 9.70 17.35 -17.86
CA LEU A 149 8.31 16.96 -18.12
C LEU A 149 7.57 18.06 -18.87
N ASP A 150 6.89 17.70 -19.96
CA ASP A 150 5.98 18.59 -20.68
C ASP A 150 4.53 18.32 -20.28
N LEU A 151 4.03 19.08 -19.29
CA LEU A 151 2.66 18.95 -18.78
C LEU A 151 1.61 19.37 -19.82
N SER A 152 1.94 20.32 -20.71
CA SER A 152 1.02 20.79 -21.75
C SER A 152 0.78 19.71 -22.81
N LEU A 153 1.85 19.05 -23.25
CA LEU A 153 1.75 17.91 -24.17
C LEU A 153 1.02 16.73 -23.52
N LEU A 154 1.26 16.48 -22.23
CA LEU A 154 0.56 15.43 -21.47
C LEU A 154 -0.95 15.70 -21.41
N SER A 155 -1.33 16.94 -21.10
CA SER A 155 -2.73 17.38 -21.06
C SER A 155 -3.40 17.22 -22.43
N PHE A 156 -2.72 17.60 -23.51
CA PHE A 156 -3.22 17.45 -24.87
C PHE A 156 -3.45 15.97 -25.26
N ARG A 157 -2.48 15.09 -24.94
CA ARG A 157 -2.56 13.65 -25.28
C ARG A 157 -3.63 12.92 -24.48
N LEU A 158 -3.69 13.18 -23.18
CA LEU A 158 -4.68 12.55 -22.31
C LEU A 158 -6.07 13.19 -22.42
N ARG A 159 -6.16 14.39 -22.99
CA ARG A 159 -7.38 15.21 -23.09
C ARG A 159 -8.03 15.38 -21.72
N LEU A 160 -7.21 15.77 -20.75
CA LEU A 160 -7.61 16.03 -19.36
C LEU A 160 -6.80 17.20 -18.78
N PRO A 161 -7.34 17.93 -17.81
CA PRO A 161 -6.60 18.99 -17.12
C PRO A 161 -5.45 18.39 -16.31
N VAL A 162 -4.27 18.99 -16.41
CA VAL A 162 -3.05 18.55 -15.73
C VAL A 162 -2.48 19.73 -14.96
N ALA A 163 -2.34 19.57 -13.64
CA ALA A 163 -1.67 20.54 -12.78
C ALA A 163 -0.37 19.97 -12.23
N GLY A 164 0.67 20.80 -12.16
CA GLY A 164 1.97 20.45 -11.61
C GLY A 164 2.12 20.95 -10.19
N THR A 165 2.47 20.09 -9.24
CA THR A 165 2.55 20.46 -7.82
C THR A 165 3.88 20.09 -7.16
N THR A 166 4.20 20.82 -6.09
CA THR A 166 5.25 20.46 -5.13
C THR A 166 4.64 20.58 -3.74
N ALA A 167 3.99 19.50 -3.29
CA ALA A 167 3.15 19.51 -2.10
C ALA A 167 3.88 19.98 -0.83
N ARG A 168 5.16 19.62 -0.65
CA ARG A 168 5.97 20.02 0.52
C ARG A 168 6.19 21.54 0.61
N SER A 169 6.20 22.22 -0.53
CA SER A 169 6.40 23.67 -0.62
C SER A 169 5.08 24.43 -0.85
N SER A 170 3.93 23.74 -0.82
CA SER A 170 2.60 24.27 -1.15
C SER A 170 2.53 25.01 -2.49
N ARG A 171 3.38 24.67 -3.46
CA ARG A 171 3.40 25.30 -4.79
C ARG A 171 2.53 24.51 -5.77
N GLY A 172 1.73 25.23 -6.56
CA GLY A 172 0.83 24.66 -7.58
C GLY A 172 -0.51 24.13 -7.04
N LEU A 173 -0.79 24.28 -5.74
CA LEU A 173 -2.07 23.85 -5.15
C LEU A 173 -3.23 24.75 -5.58
N ASP A 174 -2.99 26.06 -5.69
CA ASP A 174 -4.01 27.00 -6.18
C ASP A 174 -4.36 26.72 -7.65
N GLU A 175 -3.34 26.51 -8.50
CA GLU A 175 -3.51 26.10 -9.91
C GLU A 175 -4.31 24.78 -10.04
N LEU A 176 -4.09 23.82 -9.14
CA LEU A 176 -4.85 22.57 -9.10
C LEU A 176 -6.33 22.82 -8.77
N LEU A 177 -6.62 23.72 -7.84
CA LEU A 177 -7.99 24.06 -7.45
C LEU A 177 -8.69 24.90 -8.52
N ASP A 178 -7.98 25.80 -9.19
CA ASP A 178 -8.48 26.56 -10.34
C ASP A 178 -8.90 25.63 -11.50
N GLU A 179 -8.06 24.65 -11.86
CA GLU A 179 -8.38 23.63 -12.86
C GLU A 179 -9.57 22.74 -12.43
N LEU A 180 -9.67 22.44 -11.13
CA LEU A 180 -10.81 21.72 -10.57
C LEU A 180 -12.11 22.52 -10.71
N GLU A 181 -12.09 23.82 -10.39
CA GLU A 181 -13.24 24.70 -10.54
C GLU A 181 -13.67 24.84 -12.00
N GLN A 182 -12.72 25.02 -12.90
CA GLN A 182 -12.99 25.05 -14.33
C GLN A 182 -13.63 23.73 -14.79
N MET A 183 -13.15 22.58 -14.31
CA MET A 183 -13.74 21.29 -14.65
C MET A 183 -15.16 21.09 -14.10
N LEU A 184 -15.44 21.59 -12.90
CA LEU A 184 -16.72 21.38 -12.21
C LEU A 184 -17.82 22.38 -12.62
N PHE A 185 -17.47 23.64 -12.89
CA PHE A 185 -18.42 24.74 -13.07
C PHE A 185 -18.48 25.31 -14.49
N SER A 186 -17.52 25.01 -15.37
CA SER A 186 -17.58 25.53 -16.74
C SER A 186 -18.75 24.90 -17.51
N SER A 187 -19.65 25.77 -18.01
CA SER A 187 -20.75 25.41 -18.88
C SER A 187 -20.23 24.77 -20.19
N PRO A 188 -20.92 23.76 -20.77
CA PRO A 188 -20.49 23.02 -21.97
C PRO A 188 -20.34 23.84 -23.28
N LEU A 189 -20.45 25.17 -23.24
CA LEU A 189 -20.44 26.06 -24.41
C LEU A 189 -19.05 26.61 -24.80
N SER A 190 -17.98 26.26 -24.09
CA SER A 190 -16.62 26.79 -24.36
C SER A 190 -15.69 25.76 -25.00
N GLY A 191 -16.13 24.95 -25.97
CA GLY A 191 -15.29 24.10 -26.85
C GLY A 191 -14.37 23.04 -26.19
N ARG A 192 -14.21 23.07 -24.87
CA ARG A 192 -13.55 22.14 -23.97
C ARG A 192 -14.64 21.53 -23.09
N SER A 193 -15.53 20.75 -23.70
CA SER A 193 -16.49 19.95 -22.91
C SER A 193 -15.71 18.90 -22.12
N CYS A 194 -15.54 19.13 -20.81
CA CYS A 194 -15.06 18.14 -19.84
C CYS A 194 -16.14 17.12 -19.46
N ALA A 195 -17.40 17.33 -19.86
CA ALA A 195 -18.30 16.20 -20.08
C ALA A 195 -17.72 15.45 -21.27
N LEU A 196 -17.02 14.35 -20.98
CA LEU A 196 -16.51 13.39 -21.97
C LEU A 196 -17.62 13.22 -23.02
N PRO A 197 -17.50 13.82 -24.23
CA PRO A 197 -18.27 13.32 -25.34
C PRO A 197 -17.86 11.84 -25.41
N GLU A 198 -18.77 10.94 -25.80
CA GLU A 198 -18.35 9.64 -26.30
C GLU A 198 -17.46 9.92 -27.52
N ALA A 199 -16.18 10.23 -27.27
CA ALA A 199 -15.22 10.55 -28.28
C ALA A 199 -15.12 9.28 -29.12
N SER A 200 -15.26 9.45 -30.42
CA SER A 200 -15.32 8.40 -31.44
C SER A 200 -14.15 7.39 -31.43
N THR A 201 -13.19 7.54 -30.51
CA THR A 201 -12.02 6.68 -30.33
C THR A 201 -11.86 6.30 -28.85
N PRO A 202 -11.82 5.00 -28.49
CA PRO A 202 -11.48 4.57 -27.14
C PRO A 202 -10.05 5.01 -26.79
N ARG A 203 -9.85 5.55 -25.59
CA ARG A 203 -8.53 6.03 -25.13
C ARG A 203 -7.54 4.89 -24.88
N VAL A 204 -8.06 3.75 -24.40
CA VAL A 204 -7.33 2.49 -24.27
C VAL A 204 -7.86 1.54 -25.34
N VAL A 205 -6.95 1.10 -26.20
CA VAL A 205 -7.24 0.16 -27.30
C VAL A 205 -6.72 -1.20 -26.88
N TYR A 206 -7.64 -2.16 -26.78
CA TYR A 206 -7.34 -3.55 -26.50
C TYR A 206 -6.96 -4.29 -27.80
N PRO A 207 -6.36 -5.49 -27.70
CA PRO A 207 -6.20 -6.37 -28.86
C PRO A 207 -7.52 -6.60 -29.59
N GLU A 208 -7.44 -6.84 -30.90
CA GLU A 208 -8.59 -6.93 -31.82
C GLU A 208 -9.67 -7.91 -31.32
N TYR A 209 -9.27 -9.08 -30.83
CA TYR A 209 -10.20 -10.08 -30.30
C TYR A 209 -10.97 -9.62 -29.05
N ILE A 210 -10.37 -8.75 -28.21
CA ILE A 210 -11.05 -8.17 -27.03
C ILE A 210 -11.99 -7.05 -27.49
N GLU A 211 -11.58 -6.24 -28.47
CA GLU A 211 -12.45 -5.20 -29.04
C GLU A 211 -13.68 -5.80 -29.71
N GLU A 212 -13.52 -6.91 -30.44
CA GLU A 212 -14.62 -7.69 -31.01
C GLU A 212 -15.60 -8.13 -29.90
N ALA A 213 -15.09 -8.74 -28.83
CA ALA A 213 -15.90 -9.17 -27.69
C ALA A 213 -16.63 -7.98 -27.01
N LEU A 214 -15.94 -6.86 -26.80
CA LEU A 214 -16.52 -5.65 -26.24
C LEU A 214 -17.59 -5.04 -27.15
N SER A 215 -17.42 -5.09 -28.47
CA SER A 215 -18.40 -4.58 -29.43
C SER A 215 -19.77 -5.27 -29.33
N LEU A 216 -19.79 -6.56 -28.94
CA LEU A 216 -20.99 -7.35 -28.71
C LEU A 216 -21.66 -7.02 -27.35
N LEU A 217 -20.86 -6.80 -26.31
CA LEU A 217 -21.32 -6.58 -24.93
C LEU A 217 -21.77 -5.14 -24.65
N VAL A 218 -21.02 -4.14 -25.13
CA VAL A 218 -21.24 -2.73 -24.79
C VAL A 218 -22.65 -2.22 -25.14
N PRO A 219 -23.25 -2.52 -26.31
CA PRO A 219 -24.61 -2.08 -26.64
C PRO A 219 -25.67 -2.67 -25.70
N ARG A 220 -25.49 -3.92 -25.26
CA ARG A 220 -26.40 -4.60 -24.31
C ARG A 220 -26.27 -3.99 -22.91
N LEU A 221 -25.04 -3.74 -22.46
CA LEU A 221 -24.76 -3.07 -21.20
C LEU A 221 -25.28 -1.64 -21.14
N LYS A 222 -25.15 -0.85 -22.23
CA LYS A 222 -25.70 0.52 -22.30
C LYS A 222 -27.22 0.54 -22.09
N ARG A 223 -27.97 -0.42 -22.65
CA ARG A 223 -29.42 -0.54 -22.44
C ARG A 223 -29.77 -0.76 -20.98
N ILE A 224 -29.07 -1.66 -20.30
CA ILE A 224 -29.32 -1.98 -18.88
C ILE A 224 -28.88 -0.83 -17.94
N CYS A 225 -27.76 -0.19 -18.25
CA CYS A 225 -27.29 0.96 -17.48
C CYS A 225 -28.28 2.14 -17.58
N SER A 226 -28.82 2.37 -18.78
CA SER A 226 -29.83 3.41 -19.01
C SER A 226 -31.15 3.11 -18.29
N ALA A 227 -31.55 1.85 -18.21
CA ALA A 227 -32.75 1.42 -17.49
C ALA A 227 -32.63 1.50 -15.96
N SER A 228 -31.41 1.46 -15.41
CA SER A 228 -31.18 1.41 -13.97
C SER A 228 -31.27 2.78 -13.27
N GLY A 229 -31.27 3.90 -14.02
CA GLY A 229 -31.39 5.26 -13.48
C GLY A 229 -30.26 5.73 -12.53
N LYS A 230 -29.21 4.91 -12.32
CA LYS A 230 -28.05 5.20 -11.47
C LYS A 230 -26.83 5.61 -12.29
N LYS A 231 -25.93 6.43 -11.72
CA LYS A 231 -24.70 6.91 -12.39
C LYS A 231 -23.60 5.84 -12.34
N LEU A 232 -23.78 4.81 -13.16
CA LEU A 232 -22.87 3.68 -13.30
C LEU A 232 -21.55 4.06 -13.97
N PRO A 233 -20.47 3.27 -13.74
CA PRO A 233 -19.26 3.34 -14.56
C PRO A 233 -19.57 3.12 -16.04
N SER A 234 -18.64 3.49 -16.91
CA SER A 234 -18.80 3.30 -18.35
C SER A 234 -19.14 1.84 -18.71
N ALA A 235 -20.06 1.65 -19.65
CA ALA A 235 -20.46 0.31 -20.10
C ALA A 235 -19.26 -0.49 -20.65
N ARG A 236 -18.27 0.20 -21.22
CA ARG A 236 -17.02 -0.40 -21.71
C ARG A 236 -16.17 -0.93 -20.56
N PHE A 237 -15.98 -0.16 -19.50
CA PHE A 237 -15.26 -0.60 -18.31
C PHE A 237 -15.92 -1.83 -17.69
N ILE A 238 -17.25 -1.81 -17.51
CA ILE A 238 -17.99 -2.96 -16.97
C ILE A 238 -17.83 -4.18 -17.88
N GLY A 239 -17.94 -4.01 -19.20
CA GLY A 239 -17.76 -5.09 -20.16
C GLY A 239 -16.39 -5.74 -20.09
N ALA A 240 -15.32 -4.94 -20.06
CA ALA A 240 -13.94 -5.44 -19.96
C ALA A 240 -13.72 -6.25 -18.66
N ARG A 241 -14.32 -5.80 -17.54
CA ARG A 241 -14.21 -6.51 -16.25
C ARG A 241 -15.08 -7.76 -16.17
N LEU A 242 -16.19 -7.81 -16.90
CA LEU A 242 -17.01 -9.02 -17.03
C LEU A 242 -16.28 -10.10 -17.84
N LEU A 243 -15.53 -9.71 -18.88
CA LEU A 243 -14.68 -10.62 -19.65
C LEU A 243 -13.56 -11.23 -18.79
N ASP A 244 -12.94 -10.41 -17.94
CA ASP A 244 -11.91 -10.85 -16.98
C ASP A 244 -12.46 -11.80 -15.89
N ALA A 245 -13.78 -11.79 -15.69
CA ALA A 245 -14.52 -12.58 -14.69
C ALA A 245 -13.95 -12.44 -13.26
N ASN A 246 -13.62 -11.19 -12.88
CA ASN A 246 -13.14 -10.86 -11.55
C ASN A 246 -14.29 -10.92 -10.53
N GLU A 247 -14.33 -11.99 -9.71
CA GLU A 247 -15.40 -12.29 -8.75
C GLU A 247 -15.66 -11.13 -7.78
N SER A 248 -14.61 -10.41 -7.38
CA SER A 248 -14.72 -9.29 -6.44
C SER A 248 -15.50 -8.10 -7.02
N LEU A 249 -15.34 -7.81 -8.32
CA LEU A 249 -16.05 -6.72 -8.98
C LEU A 249 -17.48 -7.11 -9.30
N GLN A 250 -17.72 -8.37 -9.68
CA GLN A 250 -19.06 -8.92 -9.85
C GLN A 250 -19.86 -8.86 -8.54
N ALA A 251 -19.23 -9.20 -7.41
CA ALA A 251 -19.84 -9.07 -6.09
C ALA A 251 -20.19 -7.61 -5.76
N SER A 252 -19.26 -6.66 -5.97
CA SER A 252 -19.53 -5.24 -5.73
C SER A 252 -20.60 -4.66 -6.68
N LEU A 253 -20.60 -5.06 -7.96
CA LEU A 253 -21.65 -4.70 -8.91
C LEU A 253 -23.01 -5.23 -8.47
N LYS A 254 -23.10 -6.50 -8.07
CA LYS A 254 -24.32 -7.12 -7.56
C LYS A 254 -24.84 -6.40 -6.33
N ASN A 255 -23.95 -6.03 -5.41
CA ASN A 255 -24.30 -5.29 -4.21
C ASN A 255 -24.83 -3.88 -4.53
N TYR A 256 -24.22 -3.19 -5.50
CA TYR A 256 -24.60 -1.83 -5.87
C TYR A 256 -25.88 -1.76 -6.70
N LEU A 257 -26.03 -2.65 -7.69
CA LEU A 257 -27.19 -2.73 -8.57
C LEU A 257 -28.40 -3.39 -7.88
N GLY A 258 -28.16 -4.31 -6.95
CA GLY A 258 -29.19 -5.13 -6.32
C GLY A 258 -29.66 -6.32 -7.18
N PHE A 259 -29.09 -6.48 -8.37
CA PHE A 259 -29.24 -7.63 -9.27
C PHE A 259 -27.87 -7.96 -9.88
N ASP A 260 -27.72 -9.19 -10.37
CA ASP A 260 -26.48 -9.63 -10.99
C ASP A 260 -26.53 -9.37 -12.51
N PRO A 261 -25.73 -8.44 -13.06
CA PRO A 261 -25.72 -8.16 -14.50
C PRO A 261 -25.22 -9.36 -15.31
N ALA A 262 -24.38 -10.22 -14.74
CA ALA A 262 -23.89 -11.43 -15.40
C ALA A 262 -24.97 -12.53 -15.46
N ALA A 263 -25.98 -12.48 -14.59
CA ALA A 263 -27.08 -13.45 -14.57
C ALA A 263 -28.24 -13.08 -15.51
N ILE A 264 -28.20 -11.90 -16.15
CA ILE A 264 -29.21 -11.51 -17.13
C ILE A 264 -29.05 -12.41 -18.37
N PRO A 265 -30.11 -13.12 -18.82
CA PRO A 265 -30.02 -14.09 -19.91
C PRO A 265 -29.37 -13.56 -21.19
N GLU A 266 -29.63 -12.29 -21.51
CA GLU A 266 -29.04 -11.63 -22.68
C GLU A 266 -27.53 -11.42 -22.56
N ILE A 267 -27.01 -11.14 -21.35
CA ILE A 267 -25.58 -10.94 -21.10
C ILE A 267 -24.88 -12.28 -20.93
N SER A 268 -25.46 -13.19 -20.15
CA SER A 268 -24.90 -14.52 -19.93
C SER A 268 -24.76 -15.30 -21.23
N GLY A 269 -25.76 -15.25 -22.11
CA GLY A 269 -25.70 -15.85 -23.43
C GLY A 269 -24.56 -15.28 -24.27
N THR A 270 -24.39 -13.95 -24.30
CA THR A 270 -23.28 -13.30 -25.03
C THR A 270 -21.92 -13.67 -24.45
N LEU A 271 -21.80 -13.70 -23.11
CA LEU A 271 -20.55 -14.06 -22.45
C LEU A 271 -20.15 -15.49 -22.77
N GLU A 272 -21.11 -16.41 -22.86
CA GLU A 272 -20.87 -17.79 -23.23
C GLU A 272 -20.50 -17.94 -24.71
N GLU A 273 -21.18 -17.21 -25.61
CA GLU A 273 -20.80 -17.11 -27.03
C GLU A 273 -19.37 -16.60 -27.20
N ILE A 274 -18.98 -15.57 -26.44
CA ILE A 274 -17.63 -15.01 -26.46
C ILE A 274 -16.62 -16.01 -25.89
N ARG A 275 -16.94 -16.73 -24.81
CA ARG A 275 -16.05 -17.76 -24.26
C ARG A 275 -15.79 -18.87 -25.27
N GLN A 276 -16.82 -19.37 -25.93
CA GLN A 276 -16.68 -20.36 -27.00
C GLN A 276 -15.81 -19.83 -28.15
N MET A 277 -16.04 -18.60 -28.61
CA MET A 277 -15.22 -17.96 -29.64
C MET A 277 -13.74 -17.86 -29.24
N LEU A 278 -13.45 -17.54 -27.98
CA LEU A 278 -12.09 -17.43 -27.47
C LEU A 278 -11.42 -18.81 -27.32
N GLU A 279 -12.17 -19.82 -26.86
CA GLU A 279 -11.72 -21.21 -26.79
C GLU A 279 -11.42 -21.79 -28.17
N ASP A 280 -12.27 -21.53 -29.17
CA ASP A 280 -12.06 -21.93 -30.57
C ASP A 280 -10.79 -21.31 -31.17
N ARG A 281 -10.43 -20.10 -30.72
CA ARG A 281 -9.18 -19.41 -31.11
C ARG A 281 -7.97 -19.82 -30.26
N GLY A 282 -8.15 -20.71 -29.28
CA GLY A 282 -7.09 -21.20 -28.40
C GLY A 282 -6.58 -20.17 -27.38
N ILE A 283 -7.36 -19.13 -27.08
CA ILE A 283 -6.97 -18.06 -26.15
C ILE A 283 -7.34 -18.49 -24.72
N SER A 284 -6.35 -18.59 -23.84
CA SER A 284 -6.58 -18.94 -22.44
C SER A 284 -7.10 -17.74 -21.64
N ARG A 285 -7.75 -18.02 -20.50
CA ARG A 285 -8.22 -16.96 -19.58
C ARG A 285 -7.07 -16.13 -18.99
N GLU A 286 -5.93 -16.77 -18.71
CA GLU A 286 -4.73 -16.08 -18.22
C GLU A 286 -4.19 -15.12 -19.27
N GLN A 287 -4.15 -15.55 -20.53
CA GLN A 287 -3.71 -14.70 -21.64
C GLN A 287 -4.64 -13.49 -21.82
N LEU A 288 -5.95 -13.68 -21.70
CA LEU A 288 -6.93 -12.58 -21.76
C LEU A 288 -6.71 -11.57 -20.62
N HIS A 289 -6.45 -12.04 -19.40
CA HIS A 289 -6.15 -11.18 -18.26
C HIS A 289 -4.88 -10.34 -18.49
N ASP A 290 -3.81 -10.99 -18.94
CA ASP A 290 -2.53 -10.35 -19.21
C ASP A 290 -2.64 -9.33 -20.36
N ASP A 291 -3.40 -9.65 -21.40
CA ASP A 291 -3.61 -8.77 -22.54
C ASP A 291 -4.45 -7.53 -22.17
N LEU A 292 -5.49 -7.70 -21.33
CA LEU A 292 -6.23 -6.57 -20.74
C LEU A 292 -5.33 -5.66 -19.91
N ALA A 293 -4.49 -6.24 -19.04
CA ALA A 293 -3.58 -5.48 -18.20
C ALA A 293 -2.49 -4.77 -19.03
N SER A 294 -1.93 -5.45 -20.03
CA SER A 294 -0.86 -4.91 -20.88
C SER A 294 -1.33 -3.75 -21.76
N ALA A 295 -2.63 -3.70 -22.12
CA ALA A 295 -3.19 -2.60 -22.90
C ALA A 295 -3.05 -1.25 -22.18
N PHE A 296 -3.23 -1.21 -20.85
CA PHE A 296 -3.03 0.01 -20.07
C PHE A 296 -1.56 0.43 -20.02
N VAL A 297 -0.66 -0.53 -19.80
CA VAL A 297 0.79 -0.28 -19.74
C VAL A 297 1.28 0.27 -21.08
N ARG A 298 0.95 -0.38 -22.20
CA ARG A 298 1.32 0.07 -23.55
C ARG A 298 0.74 1.45 -23.89
N THR A 299 -0.47 1.73 -23.41
CA THR A 299 -1.10 3.04 -23.61
C THR A 299 -0.40 4.12 -22.78
N ALA A 300 -0.05 3.82 -21.53
CA ALA A 300 0.73 4.73 -20.68
C ALA A 300 2.11 5.04 -21.28
N GLU A 301 2.83 4.03 -21.76
CA GLU A 301 4.11 4.18 -22.46
C GLU A 301 3.96 5.10 -23.69
N ARG A 302 2.94 4.85 -24.53
CA ARG A 302 2.66 5.66 -25.72
C ARG A 302 2.35 7.12 -25.36
N VAL A 303 1.60 7.36 -24.28
CA VAL A 303 1.28 8.72 -23.79
C VAL A 303 2.54 9.40 -23.26
N CYS A 304 3.39 8.70 -22.51
CA CYS A 304 4.62 9.23 -21.94
C CYS A 304 5.73 9.48 -22.96
N LYS A 305 5.71 8.80 -24.11
CA LYS A 305 6.75 8.90 -25.13
C LYS A 305 6.94 10.32 -25.67
N GLY A 306 8.01 11.01 -25.27
CA GLY A 306 8.27 12.41 -25.64
C GLY A 306 7.54 13.44 -24.78
N VAL A 307 6.88 13.02 -23.70
CA VAL A 307 6.44 13.90 -22.60
C VAL A 307 7.51 13.94 -21.51
N VAL A 308 8.12 12.78 -21.24
CA VAL A 308 9.18 12.62 -20.24
C VAL A 308 10.52 12.57 -20.97
N PHE A 309 11.43 13.48 -20.61
CA PHE A 309 12.78 13.53 -21.15
C PHE A 309 13.80 13.23 -20.05
N TYR A 310 14.67 12.26 -20.34
CA TYR A 310 15.81 11.90 -19.49
C TYR A 310 17.08 12.40 -20.19
N PRO A 311 17.68 13.53 -19.75
CA PRO A 311 18.82 14.13 -20.44
C PRO A 311 20.13 13.35 -20.26
N ASP A 312 20.22 12.48 -19.26
CA ASP A 312 21.35 11.56 -19.05
C ASP A 312 20.82 10.13 -18.96
N GLU A 313 21.10 9.28 -19.96
CA GLU A 313 20.90 7.82 -19.85
C GLU A 313 21.82 7.18 -18.78
N ASP A 314 22.80 7.96 -18.29
CA ASP A 314 23.92 7.53 -17.47
C ASP A 314 23.71 7.69 -15.95
N CYS A 315 22.63 8.32 -15.50
CA CYS A 315 22.40 8.55 -14.07
C CYS A 315 22.29 7.26 -13.25
N ASP A 316 21.87 6.16 -13.89
CA ASP A 316 21.64 4.86 -13.25
C ASP A 316 22.81 3.88 -13.37
N LYS A 317 23.95 4.26 -13.98
CA LYS A 317 25.03 3.30 -14.25
C LYS A 317 25.60 2.64 -12.99
N LYS A 318 25.65 3.35 -11.86
CA LYS A 318 26.10 2.79 -10.57
C LYS A 318 25.07 1.86 -9.97
N ASP A 319 23.81 2.27 -9.96
CA ASP A 319 22.69 1.47 -9.43
C ASP A 319 22.48 0.20 -10.27
N ARG A 320 22.55 0.28 -11.60
CA ARG A 320 22.48 -0.90 -12.49
C ARG A 320 23.66 -1.86 -12.30
N LYS A 321 24.87 -1.36 -12.00
CA LYS A 321 26.04 -2.21 -11.68
C LYS A 321 25.86 -2.91 -10.34
N LEU A 322 25.40 -2.19 -9.32
CA LEU A 322 25.08 -2.74 -8.00
C LEU A 322 23.95 -3.76 -8.09
N ASP A 323 22.88 -3.46 -8.83
CA ASP A 323 21.78 -4.37 -9.11
C ASP A 323 22.29 -5.65 -9.76
N ARG A 324 23.15 -5.55 -10.79
CA ARG A 324 23.71 -6.74 -11.45
C ARG A 324 24.53 -7.62 -10.50
N ILE A 325 25.21 -7.03 -9.52
CA ILE A 325 25.96 -7.77 -8.49
C ILE A 325 25.00 -8.40 -7.45
N PHE A 326 24.01 -7.65 -6.98
CA PHE A 326 23.10 -8.09 -5.93
C PHE A 326 21.99 -9.05 -6.41
N THR A 327 21.58 -8.96 -7.67
CA THR A 327 20.51 -9.78 -8.27
C THR A 327 21.02 -10.97 -9.10
N SER A 328 22.34 -11.11 -9.26
CA SER A 328 22.91 -12.24 -9.97
C SER A 328 22.63 -13.55 -9.21
N ARG A 329 22.27 -14.61 -9.94
CA ARG A 329 21.95 -15.92 -9.34
C ARG A 329 23.11 -16.53 -8.55
N LEU A 330 24.35 -16.21 -8.90
CA LEU A 330 25.54 -16.80 -8.26
C LEU A 330 26.13 -15.91 -7.16
N THR A 331 26.11 -14.59 -7.34
CA THR A 331 26.69 -13.63 -6.37
C THR A 331 25.66 -13.05 -5.41
N GLY A 332 24.37 -13.05 -5.75
CA GLY A 332 23.31 -12.49 -4.92
C GLY A 332 23.13 -13.24 -3.59
N PHE A 333 23.07 -14.57 -3.60
CA PHE A 333 22.90 -15.36 -2.37
C PHE A 333 24.11 -15.25 -1.42
N PRO A 334 25.37 -15.38 -1.86
CA PRO A 334 26.52 -15.19 -0.98
C PRO A 334 26.61 -13.80 -0.36
N ILE A 335 26.36 -12.75 -1.15
CA ILE A 335 26.42 -11.37 -0.67
C ILE A 335 25.32 -11.11 0.36
N MET A 336 24.13 -11.67 0.15
CA MET A 336 23.02 -11.63 1.10
C MET A 336 23.32 -12.33 2.41
N LEU A 337 23.84 -13.55 2.34
CA LEU A 337 24.23 -14.27 3.54
C LEU A 337 25.32 -13.51 4.30
N LEU A 338 26.33 -12.99 3.60
CA LEU A 338 27.42 -12.21 4.20
C LEU A 338 26.94 -10.90 4.81
N GLY A 339 26.05 -10.17 4.14
CA GLY A 339 25.48 -8.92 4.66
C GLY A 339 24.66 -9.15 5.93
N LEU A 340 23.81 -10.18 5.92
CA LEU A 340 23.02 -10.57 7.08
C LEU A 340 23.90 -11.05 8.24
N LEU A 341 24.90 -11.91 7.96
CA LEU A 341 25.89 -12.34 8.95
C LEU A 341 26.70 -11.16 9.51
N GLY A 342 27.09 -10.21 8.67
CA GLY A 342 27.79 -9.00 9.07
C GLY A 342 26.98 -8.16 10.06
N ILE A 343 25.68 -7.98 9.80
CA ILE A 343 24.78 -7.28 10.71
C ILE A 343 24.60 -8.03 12.01
N PHE A 344 24.41 -9.35 11.97
CA PHE A 344 24.31 -10.15 13.20
C PHE A 344 25.59 -10.09 14.01
N TRP A 345 26.74 -10.21 13.35
CA TRP A 345 28.05 -10.11 14.00
C TRP A 345 28.24 -8.75 14.67
N LEU A 346 27.92 -7.67 13.96
CA LEU A 346 28.02 -6.30 14.48
C LEU A 346 27.01 -6.07 15.61
N THR A 347 25.80 -6.59 15.50
CA THR A 347 24.78 -6.49 16.53
C THR A 347 25.20 -7.23 17.81
N ILE A 348 25.66 -8.48 17.70
CA ILE A 348 26.05 -9.30 18.87
C ILE A 348 27.30 -8.72 19.53
N THR A 349 28.35 -8.47 18.73
CA THR A 349 29.62 -7.93 19.24
C THR A 349 29.43 -6.53 19.78
N GLY A 350 28.72 -5.68 19.03
CA GLY A 350 28.43 -4.31 19.38
C GLY A 350 27.55 -4.17 20.60
N ALA A 351 26.56 -5.06 20.80
CA ALA A 351 25.66 -5.02 21.94
C ALA A 351 26.31 -5.46 23.26
N ASN A 352 27.36 -6.29 23.21
CA ASN A 352 28.04 -6.75 24.42
C ASN A 352 28.65 -5.58 25.23
N TYR A 353 29.16 -4.55 24.56
CA TYR A 353 29.75 -3.37 25.22
C TYR A 353 28.72 -2.54 26.02
N PRO A 354 27.64 -2.01 25.42
CA PRO A 354 26.60 -1.28 26.15
C PRO A 354 25.86 -2.19 27.14
N SER A 355 25.68 -3.48 26.85
CA SER A 355 25.10 -4.43 27.81
C SER A 355 25.95 -4.58 29.06
N ALA A 356 27.28 -4.69 28.91
CA ALA A 356 28.21 -4.75 30.03
C ALA A 356 28.24 -3.43 30.84
N LEU A 357 28.13 -2.29 30.17
CA LEU A 357 28.04 -0.99 30.85
C LEU A 357 26.74 -0.87 31.67
N LEU A 358 25.60 -1.21 31.06
CA LEU A 358 24.29 -1.08 31.70
C LEU A 358 24.12 -2.06 32.87
N SER A 359 24.60 -3.29 32.71
CA SER A 359 24.58 -4.28 33.80
C SER A 359 25.43 -3.82 34.98
N ARG A 360 26.64 -3.30 34.77
CA ARG A 360 27.46 -2.75 35.87
C ARG A 360 26.76 -1.59 36.58
N LEU A 361 26.10 -0.72 35.85
CA LEU A 361 25.40 0.44 36.41
C LEU A 361 24.15 0.02 37.19
N LEU A 362 23.30 -0.84 36.62
CA LEU A 362 22.04 -1.26 37.23
C LEU A 362 22.27 -2.23 38.40
N PHE A 363 23.14 -3.23 38.25
CA PHE A 363 23.46 -4.12 39.39
C PHE A 363 24.23 -3.37 40.49
N GLY A 364 25.09 -2.41 40.14
CA GLY A 364 25.73 -1.55 41.15
C GLY A 364 24.75 -0.63 41.90
N LEU A 365 23.61 -0.30 41.29
CA LEU A 365 22.51 0.41 41.97
C LEU A 365 21.68 -0.53 42.86
N GLU A 366 21.52 -1.81 42.48
CA GLU A 366 20.87 -2.84 43.31
C GLU A 366 21.53 -2.92 44.68
N ASP A 367 22.87 -3.02 44.71
CA ASP A 367 23.65 -3.15 45.95
C ASP A 367 23.47 -1.93 46.87
N ARG A 368 23.41 -0.72 46.29
CA ARG A 368 23.19 0.53 47.05
C ARG A 368 21.77 0.63 47.58
N LEU A 369 20.78 0.20 46.79
CA LEU A 369 19.38 0.19 47.21
C LEU A 369 19.14 -0.84 48.32
N ALA A 370 19.77 -2.02 48.23
CA ALA A 370 19.69 -3.05 49.27
C ALA A 370 20.22 -2.52 50.63
N LEU A 371 21.35 -1.81 50.63
CA LEU A 371 21.88 -1.15 51.82
C LEU A 371 20.90 -0.11 52.38
N LEU A 372 20.29 0.70 51.52
CA LEU A 372 19.34 1.75 51.93
C LEU A 372 18.05 1.17 52.53
N PHE A 373 17.55 0.06 51.96
CA PHE A 373 16.39 -0.67 52.50
C PHE A 373 16.69 -1.31 53.86
N SER A 374 17.91 -1.83 54.03
CA SER A 374 18.36 -2.36 55.33
C SER A 374 18.46 -1.28 56.41
N LEU A 375 18.90 -0.07 56.06
CA LEU A 375 18.98 1.08 56.95
C LEU A 375 17.59 1.66 57.29
N ALA A 376 16.64 1.58 56.36
CA ALA A 376 15.26 2.05 56.56
C ALA A 376 14.40 1.06 57.37
N GLY A 377 14.93 -0.10 57.77
CA GLY A 377 14.21 -1.10 58.58
C GLY A 377 13.13 -1.86 57.82
N VAL A 378 13.24 -1.96 56.49
CA VAL A 378 12.26 -2.69 55.66
C VAL A 378 12.36 -4.21 55.92
N PRO A 379 11.23 -4.94 56.07
CA PRO A 379 11.26 -6.39 56.26
C PRO A 379 11.98 -7.12 55.13
N ALA A 380 12.80 -8.11 55.47
CA ALA A 380 13.63 -8.88 54.52
C ALA A 380 12.81 -9.47 53.36
N VAL A 381 11.60 -9.96 53.64
CA VAL A 381 10.70 -10.51 52.61
C VAL A 381 10.36 -9.49 51.52
N LEU A 382 10.14 -8.23 51.90
CA LEU A 382 9.77 -7.19 50.94
C LEU A 382 10.98 -6.74 50.11
N THR A 383 12.16 -6.69 50.73
CA THR A 383 13.45 -6.42 50.06
C THR A 383 13.76 -7.52 49.04
N ASP A 384 13.62 -8.79 49.40
CA ASP A 384 13.90 -9.91 48.49
C ASP A 384 12.97 -9.90 47.27
N VAL A 385 11.67 -9.65 47.47
CA VAL A 385 10.69 -9.61 46.38
C VAL A 385 10.93 -8.42 45.44
N LEU A 386 11.14 -7.22 46.00
CA LEU A 386 11.26 -6.00 45.20
C LEU A 386 12.63 -5.85 44.55
N LEU A 387 13.72 -6.04 45.30
CA LEU A 387 15.08 -5.86 44.79
C LEU A 387 15.56 -7.11 44.05
N HIS A 388 15.64 -8.24 44.73
CA HIS A 388 16.20 -9.45 44.13
C HIS A 388 15.24 -10.15 43.16
N GLY A 389 13.93 -9.89 43.26
CA GLY A 389 12.92 -10.29 42.28
C GLY A 389 12.74 -9.26 41.17
N VAL A 390 11.93 -8.23 41.43
CA VAL A 390 11.46 -7.30 40.40
C VAL A 390 12.60 -6.48 39.79
N TYR A 391 13.40 -5.80 40.62
CA TYR A 391 14.47 -4.92 40.13
C TYR A 391 15.53 -5.71 39.39
N ARG A 392 16.00 -6.83 39.95
CA ARG A 392 17.03 -7.66 39.32
C ARG A 392 16.60 -8.22 37.96
N VAL A 393 15.35 -8.68 37.85
CA VAL A 393 14.79 -9.14 36.57
C VAL A 393 14.69 -7.97 35.58
N MET A 394 14.16 -6.83 36.02
CA MET A 394 14.09 -5.62 35.18
C MET A 394 15.49 -5.19 34.70
N ALA A 395 16.47 -5.12 35.60
CA ALA A 395 17.85 -4.76 35.30
C ALA A 395 18.48 -5.71 34.29
N TRP A 396 18.23 -7.02 34.43
CA TRP A 396 18.69 -8.03 33.48
C TRP A 396 18.04 -7.87 32.11
N VAL A 397 16.71 -7.72 32.05
CA VAL A 397 15.98 -7.54 30.79
C VAL A 397 16.47 -6.29 30.05
N ILE A 398 16.57 -5.15 30.75
CA ILE A 398 17.03 -3.90 30.14
C ILE A 398 18.50 -4.04 29.70
N SER A 399 19.38 -4.63 30.52
CA SER A 399 20.80 -4.75 30.17
C SER A 399 21.05 -5.69 29.00
N VAL A 400 20.32 -6.80 28.90
CA VAL A 400 20.60 -7.85 27.92
C VAL A 400 19.79 -7.67 26.63
N MET A 401 18.53 -7.24 26.71
CA MET A 401 17.64 -7.21 25.53
C MET A 401 17.64 -5.87 24.79
N LEU A 402 17.76 -4.75 25.50
CA LEU A 402 17.66 -3.43 24.89
C LEU A 402 18.82 -3.12 23.92
N PRO A 403 20.10 -3.40 24.24
CA PRO A 403 21.20 -3.00 23.36
C PRO A 403 21.23 -3.71 22.00
N PRO A 404 21.02 -5.04 21.89
CA PRO A 404 20.92 -5.69 20.59
C PRO A 404 19.81 -5.11 19.72
N MET A 405 18.63 -4.83 20.28
CA MET A 405 17.52 -4.23 19.53
C MET A 405 17.84 -2.81 19.08
N ALA A 406 18.46 -2.01 19.96
CA ALA A 406 18.85 -0.63 19.66
C ALA A 406 19.90 -0.52 18.53
N ILE A 407 20.69 -1.56 18.31
CA ILE A 407 21.67 -1.62 17.21
C ILE A 407 21.04 -2.26 15.97
N PHE A 408 20.34 -3.39 16.14
CA PHE A 408 19.79 -4.16 15.03
C PHE A 408 18.79 -3.37 14.19
N PHE A 409 17.82 -2.70 14.82
CA PHE A 409 16.76 -2.01 14.08
C PHE A 409 17.28 -0.83 13.24
N PRO A 410 18.12 0.09 13.75
CA PRO A 410 18.68 1.15 12.92
C PRO A 410 19.52 0.64 11.76
N LEU A 411 20.34 -0.40 11.95
CA LEU A 411 21.10 -1.02 10.88
C LEU A 411 20.19 -1.65 9.82
N PHE A 412 19.11 -2.29 10.28
CA PHE A 412 18.13 -2.92 9.41
C PHE A 412 17.35 -1.88 8.59
N THR A 413 16.90 -0.78 9.22
CA THR A 413 16.25 0.34 8.52
C THR A 413 17.18 0.96 7.49
N LEU A 414 18.46 1.12 7.81
CA LEU A 414 19.45 1.63 6.86
C LEU A 414 19.61 0.69 5.64
N LEU A 415 19.56 -0.63 5.83
CA LEU A 415 19.51 -1.57 4.69
C LEU A 415 18.23 -1.46 3.86
N GLU A 416 17.11 -1.17 4.51
CA GLU A 416 15.83 -0.92 3.85
C GLU A 416 15.91 0.32 2.96
N ASP A 417 16.45 1.42 3.50
CA ASP A 417 16.62 2.70 2.81
C ASP A 417 17.58 2.59 1.61
N PHE A 418 18.62 1.75 1.71
CA PHE A 418 19.50 1.43 0.57
C PHE A 418 18.85 0.51 -0.48
N GLY A 419 17.60 0.09 -0.28
CA GLY A 419 16.87 -0.80 -1.19
C GLY A 419 17.44 -2.21 -1.23
N TYR A 420 18.23 -2.61 -0.24
CA TYR A 420 18.83 -3.94 -0.19
C TYR A 420 17.80 -5.03 0.12
N LEU A 421 16.91 -4.76 1.08
CA LEU A 421 15.89 -5.71 1.51
C LEU A 421 14.88 -6.06 0.40
N PRO A 422 14.33 -5.10 -0.38
CA PRO A 422 13.52 -5.42 -1.55
C PRO A 422 14.21 -6.35 -2.55
N ARG A 423 15.52 -6.14 -2.80
CA ARG A 423 16.32 -6.99 -3.71
C ARG A 423 16.48 -8.41 -3.15
N VAL A 424 16.71 -8.54 -1.85
CA VAL A 424 16.78 -9.83 -1.13
C VAL A 424 15.48 -10.60 -1.24
N ALA A 425 14.34 -9.93 -0.98
CA ALA A 425 13.02 -10.55 -1.11
C ALA A 425 12.78 -11.08 -2.52
N PHE A 426 13.15 -10.31 -3.56
CA PHE A 426 13.02 -10.74 -4.95
C PHE A 426 13.89 -11.96 -5.28
N ASN A 427 15.15 -11.99 -4.82
CA ASN A 427 16.04 -13.12 -5.09
C ASN A 427 15.59 -14.41 -4.38
N LEU A 428 15.01 -14.29 -3.18
CA LEU A 428 14.45 -15.40 -2.42
C LEU A 428 13.05 -15.82 -2.84
N ASP A 429 12.36 -15.02 -3.66
CA ASP A 429 10.96 -15.25 -4.04
C ASP A 429 10.77 -16.63 -4.67
N ARG A 430 11.65 -17.03 -5.59
CA ARG A 430 11.62 -18.36 -6.23
C ARG A 430 11.74 -19.51 -5.22
N CYS A 431 12.55 -19.34 -4.16
CA CYS A 431 12.71 -20.35 -3.11
C CYS A 431 11.46 -20.45 -2.24
N PHE A 432 10.88 -19.31 -1.85
CA PHE A 432 9.65 -19.28 -1.05
C PHE A 432 8.42 -19.75 -1.84
N GLN A 433 8.36 -19.45 -3.13
CA GLN A 433 7.27 -19.88 -4.01
C GLN A 433 7.19 -21.41 -4.11
N SER A 434 8.33 -22.10 -3.97
CA SER A 434 8.38 -23.58 -3.90
C SER A 434 7.67 -24.15 -2.66
N CYS A 435 7.45 -23.33 -1.63
CA CYS A 435 6.72 -23.67 -0.41
C CYS A 435 5.37 -22.96 -0.31
N SER A 436 4.82 -22.45 -1.43
CA SER A 436 3.59 -21.66 -1.47
C SER A 436 3.63 -20.41 -0.57
N ALA A 437 4.78 -19.75 -0.53
CA ALA A 437 5.04 -18.54 0.23
C ALA A 437 5.64 -17.43 -0.66
N CYS A 438 5.64 -16.19 -0.17
CA CYS A 438 6.22 -15.04 -0.86
C CYS A 438 7.62 -14.71 -0.35
N GLY A 439 8.52 -14.26 -1.22
CA GLY A 439 9.88 -13.81 -0.86
C GLY A 439 9.93 -12.70 0.19
N LYS A 440 8.84 -11.92 0.34
CA LYS A 440 8.66 -10.93 1.43
C LYS A 440 8.74 -11.57 2.82
N GLN A 441 8.44 -12.87 2.96
CA GLN A 441 8.58 -13.61 4.21
C GLN A 441 10.03 -13.72 4.70
N ALA A 442 11.02 -13.71 3.79
CA ALA A 442 12.42 -13.70 4.19
C ALA A 442 12.77 -12.48 5.06
N LEU A 443 12.19 -11.32 4.74
CA LEU A 443 12.42 -10.08 5.46
C LEU A 443 11.85 -10.13 6.87
N THR A 444 10.64 -10.67 7.01
CA THR A 444 9.97 -10.77 8.31
C THR A 444 10.64 -11.80 9.21
N MET A 445 11.17 -12.88 8.64
CA MET A 445 12.03 -13.86 9.33
C MET A 445 13.35 -13.26 9.77
N CYS A 446 14.01 -12.45 8.91
CA CYS A 446 15.24 -11.74 9.27
C CYS A 446 15.00 -10.80 10.46
N MET A 447 13.90 -10.04 10.45
CA MET A 447 13.50 -9.21 11.60
C MET A 447 13.22 -10.07 12.85
N GLY A 448 12.64 -11.26 12.66
CA GLY A 448 12.32 -12.20 13.74
C GLY A 448 13.52 -12.64 14.57
N PHE A 449 14.72 -12.74 13.96
CA PHE A 449 15.96 -13.06 14.66
C PHE A 449 16.36 -11.97 15.68
N GLY A 450 16.10 -10.70 15.36
CA GLY A 450 16.26 -9.60 16.31
C GLY A 450 15.17 -9.62 17.37
N CYS A 451 13.91 -9.58 16.92
CA CYS A 451 12.74 -9.68 17.79
C CYS A 451 11.57 -10.35 17.06
N ASN A 452 11.14 -11.50 17.57
CA ASN A 452 10.01 -12.23 17.00
C ASN A 452 8.71 -11.38 16.98
N ALA A 453 8.47 -10.55 17.99
CA ALA A 453 7.32 -9.65 18.00
C ALA A 453 7.35 -8.68 16.81
N ALA A 454 8.51 -8.07 16.53
CA ALA A 454 8.70 -7.21 15.38
C ALA A 454 8.53 -7.97 14.05
N GLY A 455 9.11 -9.17 13.95
CA GLY A 455 8.95 -10.05 12.78
C GLY A 455 7.48 -10.39 12.49
N VAL A 456 6.71 -10.78 13.51
CA VAL A 456 5.27 -11.09 13.39
C VAL A 456 4.46 -9.85 12.97
N THR A 457 4.73 -8.69 13.58
CA THR A 457 4.06 -7.44 13.15
C THR A 457 4.45 -7.02 11.73
N GLY A 458 5.68 -7.35 11.32
CA GLY A 458 6.21 -7.09 9.97
C GLY A 458 5.51 -7.92 8.88
N CYS A 459 4.87 -9.05 9.22
CA CYS A 459 4.10 -9.85 8.26
C CYS A 459 2.96 -9.08 7.58
N ARG A 460 2.60 -7.88 8.07
CA ARG A 460 1.67 -6.97 7.40
C ARG A 460 2.07 -6.59 5.96
N ILE A 461 3.35 -6.70 5.59
CA ILE A 461 3.83 -6.41 4.23
C ILE A 461 3.40 -7.46 3.18
N ILE A 462 2.89 -8.61 3.62
CA ILE A 462 2.45 -9.70 2.75
C ILE A 462 0.97 -9.50 2.44
N ASP A 463 0.64 -9.39 1.15
CA ASP A 463 -0.69 -9.03 0.67
C ASP A 463 -1.67 -10.21 0.79
N SER A 464 -1.20 -11.41 0.41
CA SER A 464 -2.00 -12.63 0.46
C SER A 464 -2.27 -13.06 1.91
N PRO A 465 -3.54 -13.22 2.33
CA PRO A 465 -3.87 -13.59 3.70
C PRO A 465 -3.37 -14.98 4.07
N ARG A 466 -3.32 -15.92 3.10
CA ARG A 466 -2.80 -17.28 3.30
C ARG A 466 -1.29 -17.27 3.55
N GLU A 467 -0.54 -16.59 2.70
CA GLU A 467 0.92 -16.47 2.83
C GLU A 467 1.30 -15.69 4.10
N ARG A 468 0.54 -14.65 4.44
CA ARG A 468 0.73 -13.89 5.67
C ARG A 468 0.57 -14.76 6.92
N LEU A 469 -0.41 -15.65 6.93
CA LEU A 469 -0.62 -16.58 8.04
C LEU A 469 0.57 -17.55 8.18
N ILE A 470 1.05 -18.10 7.06
CA ILE A 470 2.24 -18.96 7.03
C ILE A 470 3.45 -18.21 7.59
N ALA A 471 3.66 -16.95 7.18
CA ALA A 471 4.74 -16.11 7.68
C ALA A 471 4.64 -15.83 9.19
N ILE A 472 3.44 -15.55 9.71
CA ILE A 472 3.21 -15.36 11.15
C ILE A 472 3.54 -16.63 11.94
N ILE A 473 3.06 -17.79 11.47
CA ILE A 473 3.29 -19.08 12.14
C ILE A 473 4.78 -19.44 12.11
N THR A 474 5.42 -19.29 10.96
CA THR A 474 6.84 -19.65 10.78
C THR A 474 7.79 -18.73 11.55
N ASN A 475 7.47 -17.43 11.68
CA ASN A 475 8.25 -16.51 12.51
C ASN A 475 8.33 -16.95 13.98
N ASN A 476 7.29 -17.63 14.49
CA ASN A 476 7.34 -18.18 15.83
C ASN A 476 8.40 -19.26 16.03
N PHE A 477 8.98 -19.83 14.97
CA PHE A 477 10.09 -20.77 15.07
C PHE A 477 11.47 -20.11 14.91
N VAL A 478 11.52 -18.81 14.62
CA VAL A 478 12.77 -18.06 14.52
C VAL A 478 13.31 -17.79 15.94
N PRO A 479 14.58 -18.16 16.22
CA PRO A 479 15.17 -17.90 17.53
C PRO A 479 15.40 -16.41 17.73
N CYS A 480 14.95 -15.88 18.87
CA CYS A 480 15.24 -14.52 19.31
C CYS A 480 15.79 -14.54 20.74
N ASN A 481 16.55 -13.50 21.13
CA ASN A 481 17.12 -13.38 22.48
C ASN A 481 16.07 -13.45 23.59
N GLY A 482 14.83 -13.04 23.30
CA GLY A 482 13.69 -13.12 24.20
C GLY A 482 13.25 -14.54 24.54
N ARG A 483 13.39 -15.47 23.59
CA ARG A 483 12.88 -16.84 23.69
C ARG A 483 13.98 -17.85 23.99
N PHE A 484 15.17 -17.61 23.46
CA PHE A 484 16.36 -18.44 23.70
C PHE A 484 17.44 -17.56 24.34
N PRO A 485 17.38 -17.35 25.67
CA PRO A 485 18.43 -16.62 26.36
C PRO A 485 19.77 -17.36 26.19
N PRO A 486 20.89 -16.63 26.00
CA PRO A 486 22.20 -17.27 25.91
C PRO A 486 22.46 -18.11 27.16
N PRO A 487 23.05 -19.31 27.04
CA PRO A 487 23.39 -20.12 28.20
C PRO A 487 24.29 -19.28 29.10
N TYR A 488 23.82 -19.03 30.33
CA TYR A 488 24.55 -18.25 31.32
C TYR A 488 25.93 -18.88 31.49
N LYS A 489 27.01 -18.17 31.13
CA LYS A 489 28.39 -18.54 31.47
C LYS A 489 28.64 -18.31 32.97
N GLY A 490 27.80 -18.90 33.82
CA GLY A 490 28.12 -19.18 35.21
C GLY A 490 28.69 -20.59 35.25
N LYS A 491 29.90 -20.73 35.81
CA LYS A 491 30.54 -22.03 36.07
C LYS A 491 29.49 -23.08 36.46
N GLN A 492 29.49 -24.18 35.72
CA GLN A 492 28.97 -25.45 36.21
C GLN A 492 29.55 -25.69 37.60
N ASN A 493 28.69 -25.65 38.62
CA ASN A 493 28.75 -26.57 39.75
C ASN A 493 27.33 -27.12 39.93
N CYS A 494 26.80 -27.74 38.88
CA CYS A 494 25.55 -28.50 38.91
C CYS A 494 25.78 -29.92 39.44
N SER A 495 26.65 -30.07 40.45
CA SER A 495 26.96 -31.35 41.10
C SER A 495 26.55 -31.40 42.58
N SER A 496 25.99 -30.31 43.13
CA SER A 496 25.57 -30.21 44.53
C SER A 496 24.04 -30.22 44.74
N ALA A 497 23.24 -30.27 43.68
CA ALA A 497 21.77 -30.27 43.77
C ALA A 497 21.13 -31.68 43.80
N LEU A 498 21.93 -32.76 43.74
CA LEU A 498 21.43 -34.15 43.72
C LEU A 498 21.86 -35.02 44.91
N THR A 499 22.58 -34.46 45.89
CA THR A 499 23.09 -35.23 47.04
C THR A 499 22.96 -34.46 48.37
N MET A 500 21.74 -34.31 48.88
CA MET A 500 21.52 -34.07 50.31
C MET A 500 20.22 -34.74 50.80
N LYS A 501 20.32 -36.03 51.16
CA LYS A 501 19.93 -36.58 52.48
C LYS A 501 19.96 -38.11 52.45
N LYS A 502 21.08 -38.68 52.86
CA LYS A 502 21.08 -39.85 53.75
C LYS A 502 21.81 -39.42 55.00
N GLN A 503 21.06 -39.07 56.04
CA GLN A 503 21.57 -39.09 57.41
C GLN A 503 21.88 -40.53 57.80
N PRO A 504 22.91 -40.74 58.61
CA PRO A 504 22.72 -41.59 59.77
C PRO A 504 23.22 -40.92 61.06
N ASN A 505 22.39 -41.09 62.09
CA ASN A 505 22.58 -40.90 63.53
C ASN A 505 22.95 -39.53 64.07
#